data_AF-A0A914CPX7-F1
#
_entry.id   AF-A0A914CPX7-F1
#
_cell.length_a   1.000
_cell.length_b   1.000
_cell.length_c   1.000
_cell.angle_alpha   90.00
_cell.angle_beta   90.00
_cell.angle_gamma   90.00
#
_symmetry.space_group_name_H-M   'P 1'
#
loop_
_entity.id
_entity.type
_entity.pdbx_description
1 polymer ?
#
loop_
_entity_poly.entity_id
_entity_poly.type
_entity_poly.pdbx_seq_one_letter_code
_entity_poly.pdbx_strand_id
1 'polypeptide(L)'
;MALSFTIPPNGKERFPTWMGLTPGQTYLLRLMATNAFGPSYVDHVFSVNSPPSPPTILMTPENNIYALMTKVRFEPSGNWTGNATNKNLRLKFGIRVLLKGNRTEDYYFTSASAITFHETFLPAAWPSPNEACGKRAGYQFLLDACDSSGSCSETVGPVFYVQQPLNSSAAESSLIEMVKADIASGNLKNAIEKLEIVGLQRCNMSFDTGLVNQIIDNVVNTVQNTSDSQCLKECIDACVRLIPFASPNITTKFITLLNRMNDMLGISIVHSGNVRRKKRSTANETIFDEEYANSLLVPYDQLLASNQNVVDAFLSTIVGTFTSFCEQVDSTRTMKTSGAKYTVVQAQGLSPTDPSFNQTTFSVAGSDENVLSFDTSFANYFSNWQCGTNGAMICSDVCLGTATISISLINQSGNLTKYFFSSGYNSITSSSLASNLYYIYFGDPLTGNSVPLQQGTGYTMRFPLNNFIPSQYYKCFQFSSGSWNNNNIQSADYVQNYNGTYELECHFSSSGILGVFAVNPPTPPTYPAYNDVEISFGL
;
A
#
# COMPACT_ATOMS: atom_id res chain seq x y z
N MET A 1 6.33 23.68 30.26
CA MET A 1 5.17 22.77 30.20
C MET A 1 4.37 23.16 28.97
N ALA A 2 4.26 22.29 27.98
CA ALA A 2 3.48 22.54 26.77
C ALA A 2 2.21 21.69 26.85
N LEU A 3 1.04 22.32 26.69
CA LEU A 3 -0.20 21.58 26.46
C LEU A 3 -0.34 21.41 24.95
N SER A 4 -0.37 20.15 24.51
CA SER A 4 -0.80 19.78 23.16
C SER A 4 -2.22 19.24 23.25
N PHE A 5 -3.09 19.68 22.36
CA PHE A 5 -4.44 19.13 22.19
C PHE A 5 -4.67 18.91 20.70
N THR A 6 -5.20 17.76 20.35
CA THR A 6 -5.53 17.40 18.97
C THR A 6 -7.02 17.59 18.78
N ILE A 7 -7.41 18.39 17.79
CA ILE A 7 -8.81 18.51 17.39
C ILE A 7 -9.11 17.37 16.39
N PRO A 8 -9.97 16.40 16.72
CA PRO A 8 -10.27 15.30 15.82
C PRO A 8 -11.01 15.79 14.56
N PRO A 9 -10.84 15.12 13.41
CA PRO A 9 -11.61 15.39 12.20
C PRO A 9 -13.11 15.13 12.43
N ASN A 10 -13.94 15.56 11.48
CA ASN A 10 -15.39 15.35 11.55
C ASN A 10 -15.71 13.85 11.62
N GLY A 11 -16.03 13.38 12.82
CA GLY A 11 -16.36 11.98 13.11
C GLY A 11 -17.81 11.88 13.58
N LYS A 12 -18.74 11.79 12.63
CA LYS A 12 -20.19 11.70 12.92
C LYS A 12 -20.56 10.52 13.81
N GLU A 13 -19.74 9.47 13.84
CA GLU A 13 -19.99 8.25 14.62
C GLU A 13 -19.64 8.40 16.11
N ARG A 14 -18.61 9.18 16.46
CA ARG A 14 -18.20 9.42 17.87
C ARG A 14 -18.72 10.76 18.42
N PHE A 15 -18.88 11.76 17.57
CA PHE A 15 -19.33 13.10 17.94
C PHE A 15 -20.32 13.65 16.88
N PRO A 16 -21.60 13.24 16.92
CA PRO A 16 -22.58 13.56 15.86
C PRO A 16 -22.82 15.07 15.64
N THR A 17 -22.47 15.91 16.62
CA THR A 17 -22.59 17.38 16.55
C THR A 17 -21.27 18.11 16.32
N TRP A 18 -20.14 17.39 16.30
CA TRP A 18 -18.82 18.00 16.08
C TRP A 18 -18.50 18.05 14.59
N MET A 19 -18.55 19.26 14.01
CA MET A 19 -18.27 19.45 12.58
C MET A 19 -16.77 19.45 12.24
N GLY A 20 -15.89 19.35 13.24
CA GLY A 20 -14.45 19.50 13.05
C GLY A 20 -14.02 20.94 12.74
N LEU A 21 -12.75 21.10 12.39
CA LEU A 21 -12.23 22.34 11.83
C LEU A 21 -12.63 22.44 10.36
N THR A 22 -13.37 23.47 10.00
CA THR A 22 -13.80 23.75 8.63
C THR A 22 -12.69 24.50 7.90
N PRO A 23 -12.31 24.09 6.67
CA PRO A 23 -11.31 24.80 5.88
C PRO A 23 -11.65 26.28 5.68
N GLY A 24 -10.65 27.15 5.78
CA GLY A 24 -10.81 28.61 5.58
C GLY A 24 -11.47 29.36 6.74
N GLN A 25 -11.82 28.69 7.83
CA GLN A 25 -12.40 29.34 8.99
C GLN A 25 -11.32 29.79 9.98
N THR A 26 -11.59 30.91 10.66
CA THR A 26 -10.78 31.38 11.78
C THR A 26 -11.44 30.95 13.08
N TYR A 27 -10.68 30.30 13.94
CA TYR A 27 -11.12 29.81 15.23
C TYR A 27 -10.45 30.59 16.36
N LEU A 28 -11.21 30.79 17.44
CA LEU A 28 -10.72 31.31 18.71
C LEU A 28 -10.67 30.14 19.70
N LEU A 29 -9.47 29.79 20.15
CA LEU A 29 -9.26 28.89 21.28
C LEU A 29 -9.13 29.71 22.55
N ARG A 30 -9.97 29.45 23.54
CA ARG A 30 -9.84 30.00 24.90
C ARG A 30 -9.38 28.91 25.85
N LEU A 31 -8.21 29.08 26.45
CA LEU A 31 -7.70 28.21 27.50
C LEU A 31 -7.94 28.88 28.86
N MET A 32 -8.66 28.22 29.75
CA MET A 32 -8.92 28.71 31.11
C MET A 32 -8.21 27.81 32.12
N ALA A 33 -7.53 28.41 33.09
CA ALA A 33 -6.86 27.70 34.17
C ALA A 33 -7.25 28.33 35.51
N THR A 34 -7.46 27.51 36.54
CA THR A 34 -7.81 27.98 37.88
C THR A 34 -6.83 27.42 38.89
N ASN A 35 -6.37 28.25 39.82
CA ASN A 35 -5.56 27.83 40.96
C ASN A 35 -6.11 28.44 42.27
N ALA A 36 -5.41 28.23 43.38
CA ALA A 36 -5.80 28.76 44.69
C ALA A 36 -5.90 30.30 44.77
N PHE A 37 -5.33 31.01 43.78
CA PHE A 37 -5.37 32.48 43.66
C PHE A 37 -6.45 32.97 42.68
N GLY A 38 -7.16 32.08 42.00
CA GLY A 38 -8.27 32.39 41.10
C GLY A 38 -8.11 31.87 39.67
N PRO A 39 -9.08 32.18 38.79
CA PRO A 39 -9.05 31.82 37.38
C PRO A 39 -8.26 32.82 36.53
N SER A 40 -7.60 32.32 35.48
CA SER A 40 -6.98 33.09 34.40
C SER A 40 -7.32 32.44 33.06
N TYR A 41 -7.24 33.21 31.97
CA TYR A 41 -7.44 32.67 30.64
C TYR A 41 -6.48 33.29 29.61
N VAL A 42 -6.25 32.56 28.52
CA VAL A 42 -5.55 33.04 27.33
C VAL A 42 -6.33 32.66 26.09
N ASP A 43 -6.45 33.61 25.17
CA ASP A 43 -7.08 33.42 23.88
C ASP A 43 -6.01 33.27 22.80
N HIS A 44 -6.18 32.28 21.92
CA HIS A 44 -5.36 32.06 20.75
C HIS A 44 -6.24 32.00 19.51
N VAL A 45 -5.99 32.90 18.56
CA VAL A 45 -6.69 32.91 17.27
C VAL A 45 -5.83 32.18 16.26
N PHE A 46 -6.41 31.21 15.56
CA PHE A 46 -5.75 30.52 14.46
C PHE A 46 -6.70 30.36 13.27
N SER A 47 -6.14 30.39 12.07
CA SER A 47 -6.90 30.17 10.85
C SER A 47 -6.59 28.81 10.27
N VAL A 48 -7.62 28.09 9.86
CA VAL A 48 -7.49 26.81 9.17
C VAL A 48 -7.30 27.12 7.70
N ASN A 49 -6.31 26.49 7.09
CA ASN A 49 -6.05 26.70 5.68
C ASN A 49 -7.28 26.31 4.82
N SER A 50 -7.56 27.09 3.77
CA SER A 50 -8.60 26.79 2.78
C SER A 50 -7.96 26.27 1.50
N PRO A 51 -8.52 25.23 0.86
CA PRO A 51 -8.05 24.85 -0.47
C PRO A 51 -8.17 26.03 -1.45
N PRO A 52 -7.31 26.10 -2.48
CA PRO A 52 -7.43 27.09 -3.54
C PRO A 52 -8.80 27.07 -4.21
N SER A 53 -9.22 28.13 -4.89
CA SER A 53 -10.43 28.03 -5.73
C SER A 53 -10.25 26.93 -6.80
N PRO A 54 -11.30 26.21 -7.23
CA PRO A 54 -11.17 25.26 -8.31
C PRO A 54 -10.84 25.99 -9.62
N PRO A 55 -9.80 25.60 -10.37
CA PRO A 55 -9.51 26.15 -11.69
C PRO A 55 -10.60 25.83 -12.71
N THR A 56 -10.63 26.59 -13.80
CA THR A 56 -11.32 26.16 -15.03
C THR A 56 -10.31 25.51 -15.96
N ILE A 57 -10.75 24.56 -16.79
CA ILE A 57 -9.88 23.80 -17.69
C ILE A 57 -10.18 24.21 -19.14
N LEU A 58 -9.14 24.40 -19.94
CA LEU A 58 -9.20 24.48 -21.39
C LEU A 58 -8.54 23.25 -22.00
N MET A 59 -9.20 22.66 -23.00
CA MET A 59 -8.69 21.51 -23.77
C MET A 59 -8.54 21.92 -25.23
N THR A 60 -7.40 21.59 -25.85
CA THR A 60 -7.17 21.82 -27.27
C THR A 60 -6.58 20.57 -27.95
N PRO A 61 -7.10 20.14 -29.11
CA PRO A 61 -8.31 20.64 -29.77
C PRO A 61 -9.59 20.17 -29.06
N GLU A 62 -10.68 20.94 -29.16
CA GLU A 62 -11.97 20.59 -28.54
C GLU A 62 -12.70 19.43 -29.26
N ASN A 63 -12.43 19.25 -30.55
CA ASN A 63 -13.11 18.29 -31.43
C ASN A 63 -12.11 17.62 -32.39
N ASN A 64 -12.57 16.57 -33.09
CA ASN A 64 -11.78 15.83 -34.08
C ASN A 64 -10.47 15.22 -33.50
N ILE A 65 -10.58 14.66 -32.31
CA ILE A 65 -9.47 13.99 -31.63
C ILE A 65 -9.42 12.55 -32.12
N TYR A 66 -8.35 12.16 -32.79
CA TYR A 66 -8.11 10.80 -33.26
C TYR A 66 -7.05 10.12 -32.39
N ALA A 67 -7.32 8.87 -32.03
CA ALA A 67 -6.45 8.11 -31.14
C ALA A 67 -5.04 7.99 -31.70
N LEU A 68 -4.05 8.14 -30.83
CA LEU A 68 -2.61 8.10 -31.14
C LEU A 68 -2.08 9.16 -32.12
N MET A 69 -2.96 9.95 -32.76
CA MET A 69 -2.59 10.91 -33.80
C MET A 69 -2.74 12.35 -33.32
N THR A 70 -3.84 12.65 -32.63
CA THR A 70 -4.11 14.01 -32.15
C THR A 70 -3.51 14.18 -30.77
N LYS A 71 -2.55 15.10 -30.65
CA LYS A 71 -2.05 15.55 -29.36
C LYS A 71 -3.13 16.43 -28.70
N VAL A 72 -3.51 16.09 -27.48
CA VAL A 72 -4.45 16.86 -26.67
C VAL A 72 -3.66 17.61 -25.61
N ARG A 73 -3.90 18.91 -25.52
CA ARG A 73 -3.32 19.82 -24.53
C ARG A 73 -4.40 20.23 -23.55
N PHE A 74 -4.06 20.18 -22.28
CA PHE A 74 -4.89 20.63 -21.18
C PHE A 74 -4.19 21.72 -20.38
N GLU A 75 -4.87 22.82 -20.14
CA GLU A 75 -4.30 23.93 -19.38
C GLU A 75 -5.37 24.62 -18.50
N PRO A 76 -4.99 25.20 -17.35
CA PRO A 76 -5.88 26.03 -16.57
C PRO A 76 -6.25 27.29 -17.36
N SER A 77 -7.52 27.69 -17.32
CA SER A 77 -8.03 28.88 -18.01
C SER A 77 -8.62 29.91 -17.03
N GLY A 78 -8.81 31.14 -17.53
CA GLY A 78 -9.30 32.27 -16.74
C GLY A 78 -8.24 32.82 -15.80
N ASN A 79 -8.61 33.14 -14.55
CA ASN A 79 -7.72 33.78 -13.56
C ASN A 79 -6.52 32.91 -13.12
N TRP A 80 -6.38 31.71 -13.68
CA TRP A 80 -5.31 30.75 -13.44
C TRP A 80 -4.17 30.85 -14.46
N THR A 81 -4.40 31.43 -15.64
CA THR A 81 -3.37 31.60 -16.67
C THR A 81 -2.24 32.49 -16.15
N GLY A 82 -1.04 31.93 -15.94
CA GLY A 82 0.13 32.65 -15.42
C GLY A 82 0.12 32.93 -13.90
N ASN A 83 -0.90 32.48 -13.16
CA ASN A 83 -1.08 32.79 -11.73
C ASN A 83 -0.66 31.64 -10.79
N ALA A 84 -0.47 30.43 -11.31
CA ALA A 84 -0.01 29.27 -10.53
C ALA A 84 1.40 29.48 -9.96
N THR A 85 2.31 30.08 -10.75
CA THR A 85 3.66 30.46 -10.33
C THR A 85 3.67 31.59 -9.29
N ASN A 86 2.68 32.48 -9.29
CA ASN A 86 2.58 33.59 -8.34
C ASN A 86 1.97 33.20 -6.98
N LYS A 87 1.38 32.00 -6.85
CA LYS A 87 0.67 31.54 -5.64
C LYS A 87 1.28 30.32 -4.94
N ASN A 88 2.49 29.88 -5.32
CA ASN A 88 3.14 28.67 -4.78
C ASN A 88 2.21 27.43 -4.81
N LEU A 89 1.43 27.28 -5.88
CA LEU A 89 0.49 26.17 -6.04
C LEU A 89 1.12 25.02 -6.81
N ARG A 90 0.81 23.79 -6.41
CA ARG A 90 1.15 22.55 -7.12
C ARG A 90 -0.05 22.12 -7.96
N LEU A 91 0.13 22.02 -9.26
CA LEU A 91 -0.90 21.53 -10.19
C LEU A 91 -0.64 20.07 -10.52
N LYS A 92 -1.69 19.25 -10.41
CA LYS A 92 -1.67 17.83 -10.75
C LYS A 92 -2.71 17.59 -11.84
N PHE A 93 -2.24 17.22 -13.03
CA PHE A 93 -3.10 16.93 -14.17
C PHE A 93 -3.42 15.44 -14.23
N GLY A 94 -4.63 15.10 -14.65
CA GLY A 94 -5.07 13.72 -14.79
C GLY A 94 -6.18 13.55 -15.81
N ILE A 95 -6.59 12.30 -16.03
CA ILE A 95 -7.70 11.94 -16.90
C ILE A 95 -8.56 10.90 -16.20
N ARG A 96 -9.87 11.12 -16.26
CA ARG A 96 -10.90 10.16 -15.87
C ARG A 96 -11.36 9.43 -17.11
N VAL A 97 -11.14 8.12 -17.14
CA VAL A 97 -11.61 7.23 -18.18
C VAL A 97 -13.03 6.80 -17.83
N LEU A 98 -13.99 7.09 -18.71
CA LEU A 98 -15.36 6.64 -18.58
C LEU A 98 -15.49 5.26 -19.21
N LEU A 99 -15.94 4.27 -18.45
CA LEU A 99 -16.14 2.90 -18.90
C LEU A 99 -17.64 2.60 -19.02
N LYS A 100 -18.02 1.65 -19.89
CA LYS A 100 -19.42 1.19 -19.96
C LYS A 100 -19.89 0.66 -18.60
N GLY A 101 -21.16 0.88 -18.29
CA GLY A 101 -21.75 0.51 -17.01
C GLY A 101 -21.55 1.56 -15.90
N ASN A 102 -21.30 2.82 -16.29
CA ASN A 102 -21.13 3.95 -15.36
C ASN A 102 -19.98 3.78 -14.37
N ARG A 103 -18.92 3.07 -14.79
CA ARG A 103 -17.67 2.91 -14.03
C ARG A 103 -16.66 3.93 -14.51
N THR A 104 -15.81 4.41 -13.61
CA THR A 104 -14.76 5.39 -13.93
C THR A 104 -13.43 4.94 -13.34
N GLU A 105 -12.35 5.25 -14.05
CA GLU A 105 -10.97 5.03 -13.58
C GLU A 105 -10.18 6.32 -13.75
N ASP A 106 -9.54 6.78 -12.67
CA ASP A 106 -8.79 8.04 -12.66
C ASP A 106 -7.30 7.77 -12.74
N TYR A 107 -6.64 8.48 -13.64
CA TYR A 107 -5.19 8.40 -13.85
C TYR A 107 -4.60 9.78 -13.78
N TYR A 108 -3.70 10.01 -12.84
CA TYR A 108 -2.95 11.26 -12.77
C TYR A 108 -1.61 11.12 -13.46
N PHE A 109 -1.26 12.11 -14.27
CA PHE A 109 0.06 12.20 -14.88
C PHE A 109 1.07 12.62 -13.81
N THR A 110 2.31 12.12 -13.92
CA THR A 110 3.37 12.55 -12.99
C THR A 110 3.61 14.04 -13.22
N SER A 111 3.37 14.88 -12.21
CA SER A 111 3.49 16.35 -12.34
C SER A 111 4.85 16.84 -11.86
N ALA A 112 5.54 17.66 -12.66
CA ALA A 112 6.57 18.53 -12.12
C ALA A 112 5.90 19.79 -11.53
N SER A 113 6.48 20.32 -10.46
CA SER A 113 5.95 21.41 -9.61
C SER A 113 5.90 22.80 -10.26
N ALA A 114 5.94 22.91 -11.59
CA ALA A 114 5.90 24.17 -12.34
C ALA A 114 5.13 24.08 -13.67
N ILE A 115 4.44 22.98 -13.95
CA ILE A 115 3.79 22.77 -15.25
C ILE A 115 2.49 23.59 -15.33
N THR A 116 2.39 24.45 -16.36
CA THR A 116 1.17 25.24 -16.64
C THR A 116 0.22 24.55 -17.60
N PHE A 117 0.63 23.47 -18.26
CA PHE A 117 -0.20 22.69 -19.17
C PHE A 117 0.36 21.26 -19.33
N HIS A 118 -0.51 20.26 -19.56
CA HIS A 118 -0.09 18.91 -19.91
C HIS A 118 -0.49 18.59 -21.35
N GLU A 119 0.38 17.92 -22.11
CA GLU A 119 0.06 17.47 -23.47
C GLU A 119 0.29 15.99 -23.62
N THR A 120 -0.69 15.27 -24.15
CA THR A 120 -0.64 13.81 -24.27
C THR A 120 -1.40 13.32 -25.50
N PHE A 121 -1.22 12.04 -25.84
CA PHE A 121 -2.05 11.33 -26.80
C PHE A 121 -3.05 10.46 -26.04
N LEU A 122 -4.14 10.06 -26.67
CA LEU A 122 -5.14 9.22 -26.02
C LEU A 122 -5.50 8.02 -26.88
N PRO A 123 -5.87 6.88 -26.27
CA PRO A 123 -6.38 5.74 -27.01
C PRO A 123 -7.87 5.95 -27.35
N ALA A 124 -8.37 5.16 -28.28
CA ALA A 124 -9.72 5.31 -28.81
C ALA A 124 -10.79 5.03 -27.73
N ALA A 125 -11.86 5.81 -27.78
CA ALA A 125 -13.10 5.63 -27.01
C ALA A 125 -14.36 5.69 -27.88
N TRP A 126 -14.23 5.92 -29.20
CA TRP A 126 -15.32 6.06 -30.16
C TRP A 126 -14.86 5.80 -31.61
N PRO A 127 -15.74 5.49 -32.59
CA PRO A 127 -17.00 4.76 -32.44
C PRO A 127 -16.72 3.26 -32.24
N SER A 128 -17.70 2.54 -31.68
CA SER A 128 -17.72 1.07 -31.74
C SER A 128 -17.46 0.62 -33.19
N PRO A 129 -16.52 -0.29 -33.50
CA PRO A 129 -16.33 -1.56 -32.78
C PRO A 129 -14.86 -1.96 -32.61
N ASN A 130 -14.34 -1.89 -31.39
CA ASN A 130 -13.30 -2.83 -30.96
C ASN A 130 -13.54 -3.09 -29.47
N GLU A 131 -14.17 -4.23 -29.18
CA GLU A 131 -14.59 -4.64 -27.83
C GLU A 131 -13.45 -5.05 -26.90
N ALA A 132 -12.19 -4.96 -27.32
CA ALA A 132 -11.07 -5.23 -26.43
C ALA A 132 -10.73 -3.94 -25.65
N CYS A 133 -10.28 -4.04 -24.38
CA CYS A 133 -9.94 -2.94 -23.44
C CYS A 133 -11.05 -2.33 -22.57
N GLY A 134 -12.10 -3.07 -22.17
CA GLY A 134 -12.97 -2.61 -21.08
C GLY A 134 -13.99 -1.53 -21.46
N LYS A 135 -14.36 -1.42 -22.75
CA LYS A 135 -15.50 -0.60 -23.20
C LYS A 135 -15.38 0.88 -22.79
N ARG A 136 -14.23 1.52 -23.04
CA ARG A 136 -14.07 2.98 -22.88
C ARG A 136 -15.16 3.69 -23.66
N ALA A 137 -15.87 4.59 -23.00
CA ALA A 137 -17.00 5.32 -23.52
C ALA A 137 -16.66 6.81 -23.73
N GLY A 138 -15.62 7.32 -23.09
CA GLY A 138 -15.18 8.71 -23.21
C GLY A 138 -14.14 9.05 -22.15
N TYR A 139 -13.76 10.32 -22.10
CA TYR A 139 -12.81 10.84 -21.13
C TYR A 139 -13.31 12.14 -20.51
N GLN A 140 -12.84 12.43 -19.30
CA GLN A 140 -12.90 13.76 -18.70
C GLN A 140 -11.50 14.13 -18.22
N PHE A 141 -11.15 15.41 -18.29
CA PHE A 141 -9.89 15.88 -17.72
C PHE A 141 -10.03 16.14 -16.22
N LEU A 142 -8.96 15.89 -15.47
CA LEU A 142 -8.85 16.17 -14.04
C LEU A 142 -7.72 17.17 -13.79
N LEU A 143 -7.95 18.13 -12.90
CA LEU A 143 -6.94 19.07 -12.44
C LEU A 143 -7.09 19.30 -10.94
N ASP A 144 -6.09 18.88 -10.17
CA ASP A 144 -5.98 19.24 -8.76
C ASP A 144 -5.05 20.44 -8.62
N ALA A 145 -5.50 21.46 -7.89
CA ALA A 145 -4.68 22.59 -7.47
C ALA A 145 -4.49 22.55 -5.96
N CYS A 146 -3.27 22.26 -5.52
CA CYS A 146 -2.91 22.15 -4.11
C CYS A 146 -2.04 23.32 -3.68
N ASP A 147 -2.24 23.82 -2.46
CA ASP A 147 -1.31 24.77 -1.85
C ASP A 147 -0.12 24.07 -1.17
N SER A 148 0.78 24.88 -0.62
CA SER A 148 1.98 24.40 0.08
C SER A 148 1.71 23.57 1.32
N SER A 149 0.50 23.63 1.89
CA SER A 149 0.09 22.84 3.05
C SER A 149 -0.66 21.55 2.67
N GLY A 150 -0.79 21.28 1.37
CA GLY A 150 -1.40 20.04 0.86
C GLY A 150 -2.93 20.08 0.76
N SER A 151 -3.57 21.24 0.96
CA SER A 151 -5.00 21.38 0.74
C SER A 151 -5.28 21.59 -0.76
N CYS A 152 -6.13 20.74 -1.34
CA CYS A 152 -6.34 20.67 -2.78
C CYS A 152 -7.79 20.96 -3.18
N SER A 153 -7.97 21.56 -4.35
CA SER A 153 -9.26 21.63 -5.05
C SER A 153 -9.17 20.87 -6.37
N GLU A 154 -10.10 19.96 -6.59
CA GLU A 154 -10.25 19.21 -7.84
C GLU A 154 -11.17 19.94 -8.81
N THR A 155 -10.83 19.89 -10.10
CA THR A 155 -11.71 20.29 -11.20
C THR A 155 -11.84 19.16 -12.19
N VAL A 156 -13.09 18.84 -12.56
CA VAL A 156 -13.41 17.85 -13.58
C VAL A 156 -13.93 18.57 -14.84
N GLY A 157 -13.30 18.29 -15.97
CA GLY A 157 -13.68 18.85 -17.28
C GLY A 157 -14.93 18.20 -17.90
N PRO A 158 -15.42 18.76 -19.01
CA PRO A 158 -16.52 18.16 -19.78
C PRO A 158 -16.09 16.81 -20.38
N VAL A 159 -17.08 15.98 -20.70
CA VAL A 159 -16.86 14.71 -21.40
C VAL A 159 -16.46 14.99 -22.84
N PHE A 160 -15.39 14.33 -23.30
CA PHE A 160 -14.97 14.35 -24.70
C PHE A 160 -14.65 12.94 -25.21
N TYR A 161 -14.61 12.80 -26.53
CA TYR A 161 -14.48 11.50 -27.20
C TYR A 161 -13.26 11.48 -28.12
N VAL A 162 -12.57 10.35 -28.12
CA VAL A 162 -11.41 10.09 -28.96
C VAL A 162 -11.79 9.07 -30.02
N GLN A 163 -11.77 9.49 -31.28
CA GLN A 163 -12.15 8.69 -32.42
C GLN A 163 -11.06 7.68 -32.81
N GLN A 164 -11.44 6.54 -33.34
CA GLN A 164 -10.50 5.58 -33.90
C GLN A 164 -9.92 6.14 -35.21
N PRO A 165 -8.58 6.11 -35.39
CA PRO A 165 -7.96 6.53 -36.63
C PRO A 165 -8.32 5.57 -37.77
N LEU A 166 -8.50 6.12 -38.97
CA LEU A 166 -8.79 5.37 -40.20
C LEU A 166 -7.76 4.24 -40.45
N ASN A 167 -6.51 4.48 -40.12
CA ASN A 167 -5.45 3.48 -40.16
C ASN A 167 -4.78 3.37 -38.78
N SER A 168 -5.31 2.49 -37.94
CA SER A 168 -4.80 2.27 -36.57
C SER A 168 -3.36 1.77 -36.56
N SER A 169 -2.96 0.91 -37.51
CA SER A 169 -1.58 0.42 -37.59
C SER A 169 -0.59 1.53 -37.92
N ALA A 170 -0.92 2.43 -38.84
CA ALA A 170 -0.05 3.55 -39.19
C ALA A 170 0.07 4.57 -38.04
N ALA A 171 -1.04 4.83 -37.33
CA ALA A 171 -1.03 5.70 -36.15
C ALA A 171 -0.16 5.12 -35.03
N GLU A 172 -0.24 3.82 -34.77
CA GLU A 172 0.64 3.12 -33.83
C GLU A 172 2.10 3.21 -34.25
N SER A 173 2.43 2.91 -35.51
CA SER A 173 3.81 2.99 -36.00
C SER A 173 4.37 4.41 -35.89
N SER A 174 3.57 5.43 -36.19
CA SER A 174 3.99 6.83 -36.05
C SER A 174 4.27 7.21 -34.60
N LEU A 175 3.44 6.75 -33.66
CA LEU A 175 3.65 7.02 -32.24
C LEU A 175 4.87 6.25 -31.68
N ILE A 176 5.12 5.03 -32.14
CA ILE A 176 6.33 4.26 -31.82
C ILE A 176 7.60 4.96 -32.34
N GLU A 177 7.57 5.56 -33.53
CA GLU A 177 8.71 6.37 -34.01
C GLU A 177 8.95 7.62 -33.16
N MET A 178 7.87 8.26 -32.67
CA MET A 178 8.01 9.35 -31.68
C MET A 178 8.61 8.86 -30.36
N VAL A 179 8.23 7.66 -29.88
CA VAL A 179 8.86 7.04 -28.70
C VAL A 179 10.37 6.88 -28.91
N LYS A 180 10.80 6.38 -30.08
CA LYS A 180 12.24 6.24 -30.40
C LYS A 180 12.96 7.59 -30.43
N ALA A 181 12.32 8.62 -30.99
CA ALA A 181 12.87 9.98 -30.99
C ALA A 181 12.98 10.59 -29.58
N ASP A 182 11.99 10.35 -28.72
CA ASP A 182 12.02 10.76 -27.32
C ASP A 182 13.14 10.05 -26.56
N ILE A 183 13.34 8.75 -26.78
CA ILE A 183 14.47 7.99 -26.23
C ILE A 183 15.81 8.59 -26.68
N ALA A 184 15.96 8.85 -27.98
CA ALA A 184 17.21 9.41 -28.54
C ALA A 184 17.51 10.83 -28.03
N SER A 185 16.47 11.61 -27.70
CA SER A 185 16.60 12.96 -27.13
C SER A 185 16.68 12.99 -25.60
N GLY A 186 16.59 11.84 -24.92
CA GLY A 186 16.60 11.75 -23.46
C GLY A 186 15.28 12.11 -22.77
N ASN A 187 14.19 12.34 -23.52
CA ASN A 187 12.85 12.62 -23.00
C ASN A 187 12.13 11.33 -22.58
N LEU A 188 12.73 10.57 -21.66
CA LEU A 188 12.31 9.21 -21.30
C LEU A 188 10.88 9.15 -20.72
N LYS A 189 10.47 10.17 -19.97
CA LYS A 189 9.10 10.28 -19.44
C LYS A 189 8.05 10.35 -20.55
N ASN A 190 8.31 11.17 -21.57
CA ASN A 190 7.45 11.29 -22.75
C ASN A 190 7.41 9.98 -23.56
N ALA A 191 8.53 9.27 -23.63
CA ALA A 191 8.63 7.97 -24.28
C ALA A 191 7.77 6.91 -23.56
N ILE A 192 7.84 6.86 -22.23
CA ILE A 192 7.05 5.94 -21.39
C ILE A 192 5.56 6.21 -21.56
N GLU A 193 5.13 7.46 -21.39
CA GLU A 193 3.71 7.85 -21.52
C GLU A 193 3.15 7.44 -22.89
N LYS A 194 3.86 7.76 -23.98
CA LYS A 194 3.45 7.37 -25.34
C LYS A 194 3.39 5.85 -25.53
N LEU A 195 4.37 5.12 -25.00
CA LEU A 195 4.38 3.66 -25.11
C LEU A 195 3.19 3.05 -24.35
N GLU A 196 2.87 3.54 -23.15
CA GLU A 196 1.70 3.11 -22.40
C GLU A 196 0.40 3.35 -23.16
N ILE A 197 0.26 4.52 -23.80
CA ILE A 197 -0.90 4.83 -24.63
C ILE A 197 -1.05 3.85 -25.80
N VAL A 198 0.06 3.42 -26.43
CA VAL A 198 0.03 2.35 -27.46
C VAL A 198 -0.44 1.02 -26.85
N GLY A 199 0.06 0.66 -25.67
CA GLY A 199 -0.36 -0.56 -24.98
C GLY A 199 -1.85 -0.56 -24.64
N LEU A 200 -2.35 0.58 -24.15
CA LEU A 200 -3.77 0.81 -23.91
C LEU A 200 -4.59 0.77 -25.19
N GLN A 201 -4.06 1.16 -26.35
CA GLN A 201 -4.78 1.00 -27.62
C GLN A 201 -4.86 -0.48 -28.05
N ARG A 202 -3.81 -1.27 -27.80
CA ARG A 202 -3.70 -2.67 -28.23
C ARG A 202 -4.47 -3.69 -27.40
N CYS A 203 -4.85 -3.34 -26.17
CA CYS A 203 -5.62 -4.18 -25.24
C CYS A 203 -4.95 -5.43 -24.71
N ASN A 204 -3.86 -5.82 -25.33
CA ASN A 204 -2.85 -6.65 -24.75
C ASN A 204 -1.65 -5.73 -24.57
N MET A 205 -1.19 -5.51 -23.35
CA MET A 205 -0.04 -4.66 -23.03
C MET A 205 1.29 -5.26 -23.58
N SER A 206 1.27 -5.94 -24.72
CA SER A 206 2.46 -6.48 -25.36
C SER A 206 3.28 -5.36 -25.99
N PHE A 207 4.41 -5.09 -25.38
CA PHE A 207 5.41 -4.16 -25.90
C PHE A 207 6.56 -4.91 -26.59
N ASP A 208 7.21 -4.24 -27.54
CA ASP A 208 8.45 -4.73 -28.11
C ASP A 208 9.54 -4.73 -27.03
N THR A 209 10.06 -5.91 -26.69
CA THR A 209 11.06 -6.09 -25.64
C THR A 209 12.33 -5.28 -25.90
N GLY A 210 12.72 -5.06 -27.17
CA GLY A 210 13.88 -4.25 -27.53
C GLY A 210 13.69 -2.78 -27.13
N LEU A 211 12.54 -2.20 -27.47
CA LEU A 211 12.14 -0.85 -27.09
C LEU A 211 12.04 -0.68 -25.57
N VAL A 212 11.37 -1.61 -24.89
CA VAL A 212 11.25 -1.61 -23.42
C VAL A 212 12.63 -1.64 -22.77
N ASN A 213 13.50 -2.52 -23.24
CA ASN A 213 14.87 -2.62 -22.72
C ASN A 213 15.63 -1.30 -22.89
N GLN A 214 15.53 -0.64 -24.05
CA GLN A 214 16.20 0.65 -24.29
C GLN A 214 15.68 1.75 -23.35
N ILE A 215 14.37 1.83 -23.13
CA ILE A 215 13.77 2.83 -22.23
C ILE A 215 14.28 2.61 -20.81
N ILE A 216 14.10 1.39 -20.27
CA ILE A 216 14.47 1.10 -18.88
C ILE A 216 15.98 1.26 -18.69
N ASP A 217 16.81 0.81 -19.63
CA ASP A 217 18.26 0.95 -19.53
C ASP A 217 18.68 2.43 -19.46
N ASN A 218 18.10 3.27 -20.33
CA ASN A 218 18.40 4.71 -20.31
C ASN A 218 17.91 5.39 -19.03
N VAL A 219 16.74 5.00 -18.50
CA VAL A 219 16.25 5.53 -17.21
C VAL A 219 17.22 5.13 -16.10
N VAL A 220 17.53 3.84 -15.99
CA VAL A 220 18.45 3.31 -14.96
C VAL A 220 19.81 4.01 -15.04
N ASN A 221 20.40 4.13 -16.23
CA ASN A 221 21.69 4.80 -16.43
C ASN A 221 21.65 6.29 -16.04
N THR A 222 20.53 6.97 -16.27
CA THR A 222 20.36 8.39 -15.93
C THR A 222 20.34 8.60 -14.41
N VAL A 223 19.66 7.71 -13.67
CA VAL A 223 19.51 7.85 -12.22
C VAL A 223 20.49 7.02 -11.40
N GLN A 224 21.35 6.20 -12.02
CA GLN A 224 22.26 5.29 -11.32
C GLN A 224 23.16 5.98 -10.28
N ASN A 225 23.44 7.28 -10.46
CA ASN A 225 24.29 8.06 -9.56
C ASN A 225 23.55 9.20 -8.84
N THR A 226 22.24 9.36 -9.01
CA THR A 226 21.49 10.44 -8.34
C THR A 226 21.43 10.24 -6.82
N SER A 227 21.63 11.29 -6.02
CA SER A 227 21.36 11.27 -4.57
C SER A 227 19.94 11.75 -4.23
N ASP A 228 19.16 12.13 -5.24
CA ASP A 228 17.80 12.61 -5.08
C ASP A 228 16.82 11.42 -5.03
N SER A 229 16.26 11.17 -3.84
CA SER A 229 15.29 10.10 -3.59
C SER A 229 13.97 10.31 -4.33
N GLN A 230 13.56 11.56 -4.56
CA GLN A 230 12.33 11.88 -5.29
C GLN A 230 12.51 11.59 -6.78
N CYS A 231 13.64 12.00 -7.35
CA CYS A 231 14.00 11.66 -8.73
C CYS A 231 14.03 10.14 -8.96
N LEU A 232 14.56 9.39 -7.98
CA LEU A 232 14.59 7.93 -8.05
C LEU A 232 13.19 7.31 -7.99
N LYS A 233 12.33 7.79 -7.08
CA LYS A 233 10.93 7.35 -6.95
C LYS A 233 10.19 7.49 -8.27
N GLU A 234 10.24 8.69 -8.88
CA GLU A 234 9.56 8.98 -10.15
C GLU A 234 10.05 8.06 -11.29
N CYS A 235 11.34 7.75 -11.32
CA CYS A 235 11.90 6.83 -12.31
C CYS A 235 11.45 5.38 -12.08
N ILE A 236 11.40 4.93 -10.83
CA ILE A 236 10.89 3.61 -10.48
C ILE A 236 9.43 3.49 -10.88
N ASP A 237 8.58 4.43 -10.45
CA ASP A 237 7.15 4.44 -10.79
C ASP A 237 6.91 4.41 -12.31
N ALA A 238 7.75 5.12 -13.09
CA ALA A 238 7.67 5.13 -14.54
C ALA A 238 8.10 3.80 -15.18
N CYS A 239 9.12 3.14 -14.66
CA CYS A 239 9.61 1.87 -15.22
C CYS A 239 8.74 0.68 -14.83
N VAL A 240 8.11 0.70 -13.65
CA VAL A 240 7.37 -0.42 -13.06
C VAL A 240 6.46 -1.13 -14.07
N ARG A 241 5.62 -0.36 -14.77
CA ARG A 241 4.63 -0.90 -15.72
C ARG A 241 5.24 -1.57 -16.95
N LEU A 242 6.50 -1.28 -17.28
CA LEU A 242 7.20 -1.85 -18.43
C LEU A 242 8.00 -3.11 -18.08
N ILE A 243 8.34 -3.31 -16.80
CA ILE A 243 9.16 -4.43 -16.32
C ILE A 243 8.64 -5.81 -16.75
N PRO A 244 7.32 -6.11 -16.73
CA PRO A 244 6.84 -7.44 -17.14
C PRO A 244 7.22 -7.82 -18.58
N PHE A 245 7.60 -6.83 -19.41
CA PHE A 245 7.96 -6.98 -20.82
C PHE A 245 9.47 -6.86 -21.07
N ALA A 246 10.25 -6.60 -20.03
CA ALA A 246 11.69 -6.43 -20.09
C ALA A 246 12.42 -7.79 -20.13
N SER A 247 13.63 -7.77 -20.69
CA SER A 247 14.51 -8.95 -20.65
C SER A 247 15.09 -9.16 -19.23
N PRO A 248 15.48 -10.41 -18.87
CA PRO A 248 16.05 -10.71 -17.56
C PRO A 248 17.26 -9.83 -17.17
N ASN A 249 18.09 -9.43 -18.14
CA ASN A 249 19.23 -8.55 -17.91
C ASN A 249 18.78 -7.15 -17.43
N ILE A 250 17.76 -6.58 -18.07
CA ILE A 250 17.21 -5.27 -17.69
C ILE A 250 16.47 -5.36 -16.36
N THR A 251 15.73 -6.44 -16.12
CA THR A 251 15.11 -6.69 -14.83
C THR A 251 16.13 -6.71 -13.69
N THR A 252 17.31 -7.31 -13.91
CA THR A 252 18.41 -7.32 -12.92
C THR A 252 18.93 -5.91 -12.63
N LYS A 253 19.10 -5.07 -13.66
CA LYS A 253 19.48 -3.67 -13.48
C LYS A 253 18.43 -2.89 -12.70
N PHE A 254 17.15 -3.13 -12.99
CA PHE A 254 16.05 -2.49 -12.28
C PHE A 254 15.98 -2.92 -10.80
N ILE A 255 16.18 -4.20 -10.50
CA ILE A 255 16.28 -4.69 -9.10
C ILE A 255 17.42 -4.00 -8.35
N THR A 256 18.56 -3.75 -9.01
CA THR A 256 19.67 -2.99 -8.41
C THR A 256 19.26 -1.56 -8.07
N LEU A 257 18.43 -0.93 -8.92
CA LEU A 257 17.85 0.39 -8.67
C LEU A 257 16.89 0.39 -7.47
N LEU A 258 16.01 -0.62 -7.36
CA LEU A 258 15.11 -0.79 -6.21
C LEU A 258 15.89 -0.96 -4.90
N ASN A 259 16.92 -1.80 -4.88
CA ASN A 259 17.75 -2.02 -3.71
C ASN A 259 18.45 -0.72 -3.27
N ARG A 260 18.91 0.08 -4.22
CA ARG A 260 19.48 1.41 -3.93
C ARG A 260 18.45 2.37 -3.33
N MET A 261 17.19 2.31 -3.76
CA MET A 261 16.13 3.10 -3.12
C MET A 261 15.91 2.64 -1.67
N ASN A 262 15.88 1.34 -1.42
CA ASN A 262 15.81 0.79 -0.06
C ASN A 262 17.00 1.24 0.81
N ASP A 263 18.22 1.28 0.26
CA ASP A 263 19.42 1.74 0.97
C ASP A 263 19.32 3.22 1.34
N MET A 264 18.89 4.09 0.41
CA MET A 264 18.72 5.52 0.67
C MET A 264 17.65 5.80 1.73
N LEU A 265 16.61 4.97 1.77
CA LEU A 265 15.54 5.08 2.76
C LEU A 265 15.89 4.41 4.10
N GLY A 266 17.04 3.71 4.18
CA GLY A 266 17.46 2.99 5.39
C GLY A 266 16.62 1.76 5.71
N ILE A 267 15.94 1.19 4.69
CA ILE A 267 15.01 0.06 4.76
C ILE A 267 15.75 -1.29 4.62
N SER A 268 16.98 -1.29 4.10
CA SER A 268 17.77 -2.50 3.90
C SER A 268 18.21 -3.15 5.22
N ILE A 269 17.70 -4.36 5.48
CA ILE A 269 18.08 -5.22 6.63
C ILE A 269 19.26 -6.13 6.27
N VAL A 270 19.54 -6.29 4.97
CA VAL A 270 20.70 -7.05 4.51
C VAL A 270 21.92 -6.15 4.59
N HIS A 271 22.58 -6.14 5.74
CA HIS A 271 24.04 -6.30 5.91
C HIS A 271 24.32 -6.51 7.41
N SER A 272 24.59 -7.77 7.78
CA SER A 272 25.32 -8.06 9.01
C SER A 272 26.73 -7.48 8.86
N GLY A 273 27.00 -6.38 9.55
CA GLY A 273 28.32 -5.77 9.57
C GLY A 273 28.23 -4.44 10.26
N ASN A 274 29.10 -4.21 11.24
CA ASN A 274 29.16 -3.02 12.08
C ASN A 274 29.38 -1.71 11.30
N VAL A 275 28.37 -1.24 10.56
CA VAL A 275 28.33 0.12 10.02
C VAL A 275 27.48 0.94 10.97
N ARG A 276 28.19 1.74 11.77
CA ARG A 276 27.65 2.75 12.68
C ARG A 276 26.59 3.57 11.93
N ARG A 277 25.30 3.39 12.26
CA ARG A 277 24.21 4.30 11.83
C ARG A 277 24.68 5.73 12.15
N LYS A 278 25.01 6.53 11.12
CA LYS A 278 25.20 7.97 11.31
C LYS A 278 23.83 8.52 11.69
N LYS A 279 23.79 9.18 12.85
CA LYS A 279 22.64 9.90 13.38
C LYS A 279 21.97 10.69 12.24
N ARG A 280 20.68 10.42 11.97
CA ARG A 280 19.82 11.23 11.09
C ARG A 280 20.07 12.70 11.41
N SER A 281 20.65 13.43 10.45
CA SER A 281 20.96 14.84 10.59
C SER A 281 19.75 15.66 10.17
N THR A 282 19.40 16.65 10.99
CA THR A 282 18.35 17.66 10.84
C THR A 282 18.43 18.47 9.55
N ALA A 283 18.11 17.87 8.40
CA ALA A 283 17.89 18.57 7.14
C ALA A 283 16.65 17.96 6.49
N ASN A 284 15.54 18.72 6.48
CA ASN A 284 14.26 18.46 5.80
C ASN A 284 14.12 17.02 5.25
N GLU A 285 13.97 16.05 6.16
CA GLU A 285 13.88 14.64 5.79
C GLU A 285 12.52 14.41 5.10
N THR A 286 12.55 13.87 3.89
CA THR A 286 11.36 13.31 3.24
C THR A 286 10.81 12.22 4.14
N ILE A 287 9.67 12.47 4.77
CA ILE A 287 8.96 11.51 5.62
C ILE A 287 8.59 10.30 4.76
N PHE A 288 8.90 9.09 5.24
CA PHE A 288 8.50 7.86 4.58
C PHE A 288 7.00 7.62 4.82
N ASP A 289 6.17 8.07 3.87
CA ASP A 289 4.72 8.01 3.95
C ASP A 289 4.12 6.80 3.21
N GLU A 290 2.79 6.71 3.21
CA GLU A 290 2.05 5.62 2.57
C GLU A 290 2.25 5.58 1.05
N GLU A 291 2.48 6.74 0.42
CA GLU A 291 2.70 6.87 -1.02
C GLU A 291 4.10 6.38 -1.41
N TYR A 292 5.13 6.72 -0.63
CA TYR A 292 6.48 6.17 -0.82
C TYR A 292 6.50 4.65 -0.63
N ALA A 293 5.79 4.14 0.38
CA ALA A 293 5.68 2.71 0.61
C ALA A 293 4.94 1.99 -0.54
N ASN A 294 3.90 2.63 -1.11
CA ASN A 294 3.19 2.13 -2.29
C ASN A 294 4.14 2.00 -3.49
N SER A 295 4.91 3.05 -3.80
CA SER A 295 5.89 3.07 -4.89
C SER A 295 6.99 2.01 -4.76
N LEU A 296 7.26 1.51 -3.55
CA LEU A 296 8.18 0.39 -3.31
C LEU A 296 7.52 -0.98 -3.51
N LEU A 297 6.32 -1.18 -2.96
CA LEU A 297 5.64 -2.48 -2.95
C LEU A 297 5.10 -2.87 -4.33
N VAL A 298 4.58 -1.90 -5.10
CA VAL A 298 4.05 -2.13 -6.45
C VAL A 298 5.08 -2.80 -7.38
N PRO A 299 6.34 -2.32 -7.50
CA PRO A 299 7.37 -2.99 -8.30
C PRO A 299 7.59 -4.46 -7.91
N TYR A 300 7.71 -4.75 -6.62
CA TYR A 300 7.96 -6.12 -6.16
C TYR A 300 6.79 -7.06 -6.44
N ASP A 301 5.56 -6.61 -6.23
CA ASP A 301 4.35 -7.36 -6.58
C ASP A 301 4.34 -7.74 -8.08
N GLN A 302 4.68 -6.79 -8.96
CA GLN A 302 4.72 -7.03 -10.41
C GLN A 302 5.86 -7.97 -10.81
N LEU A 303 7.05 -7.81 -10.21
CA LEU A 303 8.19 -8.68 -10.42
C LEU A 303 7.89 -10.12 -9.98
N LEU A 304 7.27 -10.29 -8.80
CA LEU A 304 6.88 -11.60 -8.29
C LEU A 304 5.79 -12.25 -9.15
N ALA A 305 4.78 -11.48 -9.57
CA ALA A 305 3.74 -11.96 -10.49
C ALA A 305 4.33 -12.38 -11.86
N SER A 306 5.42 -11.74 -12.28
CA SER A 306 6.22 -12.11 -13.47
C SER A 306 7.25 -13.21 -13.18
N ASN A 307 7.10 -13.91 -12.05
CA ASN A 307 7.94 -15.01 -11.58
C ASN A 307 9.45 -14.66 -11.52
N GLN A 308 9.80 -13.42 -11.17
CA GLN A 308 11.18 -13.00 -10.95
C GLN A 308 11.65 -13.38 -9.54
N ASN A 309 12.94 -13.65 -9.38
CA ASN A 309 13.50 -14.05 -8.07
C ASN A 309 13.87 -12.83 -7.23
N VAL A 310 12.87 -12.25 -6.56
CA VAL A 310 13.02 -11.06 -5.71
C VAL A 310 12.42 -11.25 -4.31
N VAL A 311 12.20 -12.50 -3.89
CA VAL A 311 11.44 -12.82 -2.67
C VAL A 311 12.08 -12.24 -1.41
N ASP A 312 13.40 -12.37 -1.26
CA ASP A 312 14.11 -11.84 -0.07
C ASP A 312 14.03 -10.32 0.01
N ALA A 313 14.22 -9.64 -1.12
CA ALA A 313 14.11 -8.18 -1.19
C ALA A 313 12.68 -7.71 -0.90
N PHE A 314 11.68 -8.40 -1.46
CA PHE A 314 10.27 -8.15 -1.19
C PHE A 314 9.92 -8.28 0.31
N LEU A 315 10.31 -9.39 0.94
CA LEU A 315 10.06 -9.60 2.38
C LEU A 315 10.82 -8.57 3.24
N SER A 316 12.05 -8.20 2.86
CA SER A 316 12.80 -7.15 3.54
C SER A 316 12.12 -5.78 3.40
N THR A 317 11.54 -5.47 2.23
CA THR A 317 10.78 -4.23 2.02
C THR A 317 9.53 -4.17 2.89
N ILE A 318 8.81 -5.30 3.08
CA ILE A 318 7.69 -5.37 4.04
C ILE A 318 8.17 -5.04 5.46
N VAL A 319 9.25 -5.68 5.93
CA VAL A 319 9.76 -5.44 7.30
C VAL A 319 10.29 -4.01 7.48
N GLY A 320 10.96 -3.45 6.48
CA GLY A 320 11.43 -2.07 6.55
C GLY A 320 10.28 -1.05 6.47
N THR A 321 9.18 -1.39 5.79
CA THR A 321 7.91 -0.63 5.82
C THR A 321 7.31 -0.67 7.22
N PHE A 322 7.23 -1.84 7.87
CA PHE A 322 6.80 -1.93 9.27
C PHE A 322 7.65 -1.05 10.18
N THR A 323 8.97 -1.16 10.07
CA THR A 323 9.91 -0.37 10.89
C THR A 323 9.61 1.13 10.74
N SER A 324 9.46 1.60 9.51
CA SER A 324 9.26 3.02 9.22
C SER A 324 7.86 3.54 9.59
N PHE A 325 6.81 2.72 9.41
CA PHE A 325 5.47 3.08 9.84
C PHE A 325 5.34 3.03 11.37
N CYS A 326 5.97 2.07 12.03
CA CYS A 326 5.93 1.93 13.48
C CYS A 326 6.51 3.15 14.22
N GLU A 327 7.53 3.81 13.65
CA GLU A 327 8.08 5.07 14.18
C GLU A 327 7.09 6.25 14.09
N GLN A 328 5.98 6.11 13.35
CA GLN A 328 5.07 7.20 12.99
C GLN A 328 3.62 7.00 13.46
N VAL A 329 3.27 5.81 13.93
CA VAL A 329 1.92 5.48 14.40
C VAL A 329 1.82 5.57 15.91
N ASP A 330 0.63 5.92 16.38
CA ASP A 330 0.21 5.90 17.77
C ASP A 330 -1.16 5.19 17.86
N SER A 331 -1.74 5.13 19.06
CA SER A 331 -3.05 4.49 19.29
C SER A 331 -4.23 5.12 18.56
N THR A 332 -4.04 6.30 17.95
CA THR A 332 -5.06 7.02 17.18
C THR A 332 -4.81 6.99 15.68
N ARG A 333 -3.60 6.65 15.25
CA ARG A 333 -3.17 6.70 13.85
C ARG A 333 -2.90 5.29 13.32
N THR A 334 -3.59 4.96 12.23
CA THR A 334 -3.29 3.78 11.41
C THR A 334 -2.68 4.25 10.09
N MET A 335 -1.59 3.62 9.67
CA MET A 335 -1.00 3.81 8.35
C MET A 335 -1.25 2.57 7.50
N LYS A 336 -1.67 2.73 6.24
CA LYS A 336 -1.94 1.65 5.30
C LYS A 336 -1.37 1.94 3.92
N THR A 337 -0.85 0.92 3.27
CA THR A 337 -0.43 0.98 1.87
C THR A 337 -0.72 -0.35 1.18
N SER A 338 -0.82 -0.33 -0.13
CA SER A 338 -1.05 -1.52 -0.97
C SER A 338 0.04 -1.61 -2.03
N GLY A 339 0.39 -2.81 -2.46
CA GLY A 339 1.14 -3.05 -3.68
C GLY A 339 0.23 -3.04 -4.91
N ALA A 340 0.61 -3.79 -5.95
CA ALA A 340 -0.10 -3.89 -7.22
C ALA A 340 -1.33 -4.83 -7.14
N LYS A 341 -2.08 -4.76 -6.03
CA LYS A 341 -3.23 -5.58 -5.57
C LYS A 341 -2.93 -6.86 -4.77
N TYR A 342 -1.67 -7.29 -4.69
CA TYR A 342 -1.34 -8.58 -4.08
C TYR A 342 -0.89 -8.48 -2.64
N THR A 343 -0.22 -7.38 -2.31
CA THR A 343 0.28 -7.13 -0.96
C THR A 343 -0.41 -5.93 -0.34
N VAL A 344 -0.80 -6.03 0.92
CA VAL A 344 -1.27 -4.88 1.71
C VAL A 344 -0.43 -4.83 2.97
N VAL A 345 -0.03 -3.64 3.39
CA VAL A 345 0.74 -3.41 4.63
C VAL A 345 0.00 -2.37 5.46
N GLN A 346 -0.12 -2.63 6.75
CA GLN A 346 -0.76 -1.76 7.73
C GLN A 346 0.08 -1.71 9.00
N ALA A 347 0.15 -0.54 9.63
CA ALA A 347 0.68 -0.39 10.97
C ALA A 347 -0.28 0.45 11.81
N GLN A 348 -0.40 0.13 13.10
CA GLN A 348 -1.20 0.90 14.06
C GLN A 348 -0.62 0.78 15.46
N GLY A 349 -0.83 1.79 16.30
CA GLY A 349 -0.50 1.69 17.72
C GLY A 349 -1.55 0.88 18.48
N LEU A 350 -1.07 0.02 19.37
CA LEU A 350 -1.86 -0.65 20.39
C LEU A 350 -1.59 0.03 21.72
N SER A 351 -2.59 0.26 22.56
CA SER A 351 -2.43 0.75 23.94
C SER A 351 -2.84 -0.32 24.97
N PRO A 352 -1.94 -1.27 25.31
CA PRO A 352 -2.18 -2.32 26.30
C PRO A 352 -2.56 -1.82 27.70
N THR A 353 -2.25 -0.57 28.02
CA THR A 353 -2.62 0.08 29.28
C THR A 353 -4.08 0.55 29.34
N ASP A 354 -4.80 0.54 28.22
CA ASP A 354 -6.22 0.88 28.19
C ASP A 354 -7.05 -0.21 28.90
N PRO A 355 -7.90 0.12 29.89
CA PRO A 355 -8.77 -0.85 30.57
C PRO A 355 -9.68 -1.66 29.64
N SER A 356 -10.00 -1.12 28.45
CA SER A 356 -10.82 -1.79 27.44
C SER A 356 -10.03 -2.66 26.46
N PHE A 357 -8.68 -2.69 26.56
CA PHE A 357 -7.80 -3.33 25.57
C PHE A 357 -8.16 -4.79 25.28
N ASN A 358 -8.42 -5.58 26.32
CA ASN A 358 -8.76 -7.01 26.19
C ASN A 358 -10.15 -7.26 25.57
N GLN A 359 -10.99 -6.23 25.46
CA GLN A 359 -12.32 -6.30 24.84
C GLN A 359 -12.33 -5.70 23.43
N THR A 360 -11.27 -4.97 23.06
CA THR A 360 -11.10 -4.42 21.72
C THR A 360 -10.57 -5.46 20.75
N THR A 361 -11.12 -5.42 19.53
CA THR A 361 -10.63 -6.15 18.38
C THR A 361 -10.00 -5.18 17.38
N PHE A 362 -9.06 -5.68 16.61
CA PHE A 362 -8.20 -4.87 15.75
C PHE A 362 -8.26 -5.37 14.31
N SER A 363 -8.25 -4.43 13.36
CA SER A 363 -8.10 -4.74 11.94
C SER A 363 -6.67 -5.14 11.61
N VAL A 364 -6.51 -5.88 10.52
CA VAL A 364 -5.22 -6.25 9.93
C VAL A 364 -5.19 -5.83 8.47
N ALA A 365 -4.01 -5.78 7.88
CA ALA A 365 -3.84 -5.43 6.47
C ALA A 365 -4.76 -6.27 5.56
N GLY A 366 -5.50 -5.60 4.66
CA GLY A 366 -6.38 -6.28 3.71
C GLY A 366 -7.67 -6.88 4.30
N SER A 367 -7.98 -6.62 5.58
CA SER A 367 -9.26 -6.95 6.21
C SER A 367 -10.01 -5.67 6.57
N ASP A 368 -11.27 -5.57 6.14
CA ASP A 368 -12.18 -4.50 6.57
C ASP A 368 -12.82 -4.80 7.93
N GLU A 369 -12.75 -6.05 8.39
CA GLU A 369 -13.22 -6.46 9.72
C GLU A 369 -12.08 -6.51 10.75
N ASN A 370 -12.46 -6.35 12.02
CA ASN A 370 -11.58 -6.52 13.15
C ASN A 370 -11.44 -8.02 13.49
N VAL A 371 -10.34 -8.62 13.05
CA VAL A 371 -10.11 -10.07 13.13
C VAL A 371 -9.06 -10.48 14.17
N LEU A 372 -8.42 -9.51 14.82
CA LEU A 372 -7.33 -9.74 15.78
C LEU A 372 -7.74 -9.30 17.19
N SER A 373 -7.42 -10.12 18.19
CA SER A 373 -7.59 -9.79 19.61
C SER A 373 -6.39 -10.27 20.43
N PHE A 374 -6.23 -9.74 21.63
CA PHE A 374 -5.07 -9.98 22.49
C PHE A 374 -5.50 -10.49 23.86
N ASP A 375 -4.71 -11.42 24.40
CA ASP A 375 -4.96 -11.99 25.71
C ASP A 375 -4.57 -11.04 26.83
N THR A 376 -5.12 -11.27 28.03
CA THR A 376 -4.73 -10.52 29.23
C THR A 376 -3.23 -10.65 29.54
N SER A 377 -2.59 -11.76 29.17
CA SER A 377 -1.14 -11.93 29.30
C SER A 377 -0.35 -10.96 28.42
N PHE A 378 -0.83 -10.68 27.20
CA PHE A 378 -0.25 -9.67 26.32
C PHE A 378 -0.36 -8.27 26.93
N ALA A 379 -1.56 -7.91 27.42
CA ALA A 379 -1.79 -6.63 28.09
C ALA A 379 -0.83 -6.41 29.27
N ASN A 380 -0.71 -7.42 30.14
CA ASN A 380 0.16 -7.36 31.32
C ASN A 380 1.64 -7.25 30.96
N TYR A 381 2.07 -7.91 29.87
CA TYR A 381 3.47 -7.83 29.43
C TYR A 381 3.82 -6.43 28.93
N PHE A 382 2.94 -5.83 28.12
CA PHE A 382 3.17 -4.51 27.54
C PHE A 382 2.69 -3.34 28.42
N SER A 383 2.14 -3.57 29.61
CA SER A 383 1.69 -2.48 30.47
C SER A 383 2.83 -1.65 31.09
N ASN A 384 4.02 -2.24 31.23
CA ASN A 384 5.21 -1.61 31.82
C ASN A 384 6.50 -1.91 31.03
N TRP A 385 6.36 -2.18 29.73
CA TRP A 385 7.50 -2.57 28.92
C TRP A 385 8.42 -1.38 28.62
N GLN A 386 9.70 -1.68 28.45
CA GLN A 386 10.72 -0.69 28.16
C GLN A 386 11.00 -0.65 26.65
N CYS A 387 10.94 0.55 26.08
CA CYS A 387 11.13 0.82 24.66
C CYS A 387 12.34 1.72 24.40
N GLY A 388 12.77 1.81 23.14
CA GLY A 388 13.93 2.59 22.72
C GLY A 388 15.27 1.84 22.86
N THR A 389 16.33 2.45 22.34
CA THR A 389 17.66 1.82 22.18
C THR A 389 18.38 1.44 23.47
N ASN A 390 17.95 1.94 24.63
CA ASN A 390 18.56 1.65 25.94
C ASN A 390 17.54 1.21 27.00
N GLY A 391 16.27 0.95 26.63
CA GLY A 391 15.21 0.59 27.59
C GLY A 391 14.92 1.66 28.66
N ALA A 392 15.27 2.92 28.40
CA ALA A 392 15.22 4.00 29.39
C ALA A 392 13.83 4.64 29.55
N MET A 393 12.85 4.27 28.69
CA MET A 393 11.49 4.81 28.72
C MET A 393 10.48 3.66 28.81
N ILE A 394 9.43 3.87 29.60
CA ILE A 394 8.26 2.99 29.63
C ILE A 394 7.32 3.49 28.53
N CYS A 395 7.00 2.63 27.56
CA CYS A 395 6.03 2.95 26.52
C CYS A 395 4.63 2.49 26.95
N SER A 396 3.63 3.34 26.73
CA SER A 396 2.21 2.95 26.87
C SER A 396 1.72 2.12 25.68
N ASP A 397 2.39 2.29 24.54
CA ASP A 397 1.95 1.75 23.27
C ASP A 397 2.97 0.77 22.69
N VAL A 398 2.50 -0.17 21.88
CA VAL A 398 3.30 -1.05 21.03
C VAL A 398 2.77 -0.98 19.61
N CYS A 399 3.65 -0.95 18.60
CA CYS A 399 3.20 -0.95 17.22
C CYS A 399 2.81 -2.36 16.78
N LEU A 400 1.65 -2.50 16.15
CA LEU A 400 1.25 -3.68 15.39
C LEU A 400 1.41 -3.40 13.90
N GLY A 401 2.42 -4.02 13.30
CA GLY A 401 2.57 -4.14 11.84
C GLY A 401 1.90 -5.42 11.35
N THR A 402 1.07 -5.30 10.32
CA THR A 402 0.46 -6.45 9.64
C THR A 402 0.63 -6.34 8.14
N ALA A 403 0.94 -7.43 7.46
CA ALA A 403 0.93 -7.49 6.01
C ALA A 403 0.14 -8.70 5.53
N THR A 404 -0.53 -8.56 4.40
CA THR A 404 -1.26 -9.64 3.75
C THR A 404 -0.67 -9.87 2.39
N ILE A 405 -0.31 -11.12 2.09
CA ILE A 405 0.20 -11.57 0.79
C ILE A 405 -0.88 -12.47 0.20
N SER A 406 -1.44 -12.04 -0.92
CA SER A 406 -2.55 -12.73 -1.58
C SER A 406 -2.15 -14.14 -2.03
N ILE A 407 -3.03 -15.10 -1.79
CA ILE A 407 -2.89 -16.47 -2.33
C ILE A 407 -2.74 -16.47 -3.87
N SER A 408 -3.33 -15.48 -4.55
CA SER A 408 -3.23 -15.34 -6.00
C SER A 408 -1.79 -15.08 -6.45
N LEU A 409 -1.01 -14.32 -5.67
CA LEU A 409 0.40 -14.05 -5.99
C LEU A 409 1.26 -15.30 -5.79
N ILE A 410 0.98 -16.06 -4.72
CA ILE A 410 1.67 -17.33 -4.44
C ILE A 410 1.46 -18.30 -5.61
N ASN A 411 0.22 -18.43 -6.08
CA ASN A 411 -0.13 -19.30 -7.20
C ASN A 411 0.50 -18.86 -8.54
N GLN A 412 0.75 -17.55 -8.73
CA GLN A 412 1.37 -17.01 -9.94
C GLN A 412 2.90 -17.09 -9.91
N SER A 413 3.50 -16.98 -8.73
CA SER A 413 4.95 -16.89 -8.55
C SER A 413 5.53 -18.24 -8.11
N GLY A 414 6.18 -18.94 -9.04
CA GLY A 414 6.94 -20.15 -8.74
C GLY A 414 8.07 -19.92 -7.74
N ASN A 415 8.74 -18.77 -7.78
CA ASN A 415 9.78 -18.43 -6.80
C ASN A 415 9.21 -18.19 -5.40
N LEU A 416 8.08 -17.50 -5.28
CA LEU A 416 7.42 -17.29 -3.98
C LEU A 416 6.88 -18.61 -3.41
N THR A 417 6.27 -19.44 -4.27
CA THR A 417 5.85 -20.80 -3.92
C THR A 417 7.05 -21.62 -3.44
N LYS A 418 8.16 -21.62 -4.19
CA LYS A 418 9.37 -22.34 -3.79
C LYS A 418 9.92 -21.84 -2.46
N TYR A 419 9.91 -20.53 -2.21
CA TYR A 419 10.38 -19.97 -0.95
C TYR A 419 9.59 -20.52 0.25
N PHE A 420 8.26 -20.46 0.20
CA PHE A 420 7.40 -20.91 1.31
C PHE A 420 7.23 -22.43 1.40
N PHE A 421 7.43 -23.18 0.31
CA PHE A 421 7.07 -24.61 0.24
C PHE A 421 8.22 -25.53 -0.18
N SER A 422 9.49 -25.08 -0.10
CA SER A 422 10.65 -25.91 -0.49
C SER A 422 11.17 -26.84 0.62
N SER A 423 10.80 -26.64 1.89
CA SER A 423 11.31 -27.42 3.03
C SER A 423 10.29 -28.48 3.51
N GLY A 424 10.83 -29.65 3.87
CA GLY A 424 10.12 -30.93 4.01
C GLY A 424 9.20 -31.11 5.22
N TYR A 425 8.18 -30.25 5.39
CA TYR A 425 6.97 -30.68 6.08
C TYR A 425 6.10 -31.41 5.05
N ASN A 426 6.27 -32.73 4.94
CA ASN A 426 5.72 -33.55 3.84
C ASN A 426 4.18 -33.49 3.65
N SER A 427 3.43 -32.86 4.55
CA SER A 427 1.96 -32.74 4.48
C SER A 427 1.43 -31.37 4.05
N ILE A 428 2.26 -30.33 3.96
CA ILE A 428 1.81 -28.97 3.62
C ILE A 428 2.37 -28.56 2.26
N THR A 429 1.48 -28.17 1.36
CA THR A 429 1.81 -27.73 0.00
C THR A 429 1.13 -26.40 -0.30
N SER A 430 1.57 -25.70 -1.36
CA SER A 430 0.88 -24.50 -1.84
C SER A 430 -0.59 -24.78 -2.20
N SER A 431 -0.91 -25.99 -2.69
CA SER A 431 -2.28 -26.40 -3.00
C SER A 431 -3.16 -26.63 -1.76
N SER A 432 -2.55 -26.86 -0.59
CA SER A 432 -3.27 -26.97 0.67
C SER A 432 -3.52 -25.62 1.35
N LEU A 433 -2.92 -24.53 0.87
CA LEU A 433 -3.12 -23.19 1.44
C LEU A 433 -4.57 -22.74 1.22
N ALA A 434 -5.27 -22.47 2.32
CA ALA A 434 -6.70 -22.14 2.35
C ALA A 434 -6.97 -20.65 2.68
N SER A 435 -5.94 -19.86 2.97
CA SER A 435 -6.08 -18.42 3.27
C SER A 435 -5.05 -17.59 2.50
N ASN A 436 -5.15 -16.26 2.55
CA ASN A 436 -3.97 -15.42 2.30
C ASN A 436 -2.90 -15.68 3.37
N LEU A 437 -1.65 -15.29 3.10
CA LEU A 437 -0.63 -15.29 4.13
C LEU A 437 -0.64 -13.94 4.87
N TYR A 438 -0.51 -13.99 6.19
CA TYR A 438 -0.53 -12.81 7.05
C TYR A 438 0.79 -12.71 7.81
N TYR A 439 1.53 -11.62 7.67
CA TYR A 439 2.72 -11.35 8.46
C TYR A 439 2.34 -10.45 9.63
N ILE A 440 2.41 -10.97 10.85
CA ILE A 440 2.27 -10.21 12.10
C ILE A 440 3.64 -9.79 12.63
N TYR A 441 3.79 -8.51 12.92
CA TYR A 441 5.00 -7.86 13.42
C TYR A 441 4.66 -6.96 14.61
N PHE A 442 5.40 -7.10 15.71
CA PHE A 442 5.32 -6.17 16.84
C PHE A 442 6.56 -5.29 16.80
N GLY A 443 6.36 -3.98 16.76
CA GLY A 443 7.41 -3.00 16.63
C GLY A 443 7.50 -2.08 17.84
N ASP A 444 8.72 -1.67 18.16
CA ASP A 444 8.97 -0.58 19.09
C ASP A 444 8.55 0.75 18.45
N PRO A 445 7.61 1.51 19.03
CA PRO A 445 7.12 2.75 18.43
C PRO A 445 8.19 3.85 18.36
N LEU A 446 9.30 3.73 19.08
CA LEU A 446 10.40 4.72 19.04
C LEU A 446 11.50 4.38 18.02
N THR A 447 11.66 3.09 17.69
CA THR A 447 12.79 2.62 16.88
C THR A 447 12.40 1.79 15.67
N GLY A 448 11.11 1.43 15.57
CA GLY A 448 10.55 0.52 14.58
C GLY A 448 11.01 -0.93 14.71
N ASN A 449 11.96 -1.24 15.60
CA ASN A 449 12.58 -2.55 15.70
C ASN A 449 11.62 -3.62 16.23
N SER A 450 11.85 -4.86 15.82
CA SER A 450 11.00 -5.98 16.22
C SER A 450 11.06 -6.24 17.72
N VAL A 451 9.89 -6.42 18.34
CA VAL A 451 9.74 -6.79 19.74
C VAL A 451 9.24 -8.24 19.80
N PRO A 452 10.05 -9.19 20.29
CA PRO A 452 9.61 -10.57 20.41
C PRO A 452 8.57 -10.73 21.53
N LEU A 453 7.58 -11.59 21.29
CA LEU A 453 6.66 -12.04 22.33
C LEU A 453 7.37 -12.98 23.31
N GLN A 454 7.10 -12.83 24.61
CA GLN A 454 7.64 -13.69 25.66
C GLN A 454 6.78 -14.96 25.80
N GLN A 455 7.32 -15.99 26.48
CA GLN A 455 6.54 -17.20 26.74
C GLN A 455 5.27 -16.89 27.54
N GLY A 456 4.13 -17.34 27.04
CA GLY A 456 2.81 -17.16 27.67
C GLY A 456 2.05 -15.90 27.23
N THR A 457 2.66 -15.01 26.42
CA THR A 457 1.91 -13.96 25.73
C THR A 457 1.37 -14.49 24.41
N GLY A 458 0.13 -14.13 24.08
CA GLY A 458 -0.51 -14.62 22.87
C GLY A 458 -1.57 -13.67 22.34
N TYR A 459 -1.98 -13.95 21.12
CA TYR A 459 -3.04 -13.24 20.41
C TYR A 459 -3.86 -14.25 19.61
N THR A 460 -5.11 -13.88 19.36
CA THR A 460 -6.06 -14.68 18.61
C THR A 460 -6.40 -13.96 17.32
N MET A 461 -6.36 -14.70 16.22
CA MET A 461 -6.65 -14.20 14.88
C MET A 461 -7.68 -15.08 14.19
N ARG A 462 -8.70 -14.44 13.61
CA ARG A 462 -9.67 -15.09 12.73
C ARG A 462 -9.18 -14.98 11.27
N PHE A 463 -9.05 -16.11 10.58
CA PHE A 463 -8.56 -16.18 9.21
C PHE A 463 -9.70 -16.42 8.22
N PRO A 464 -9.98 -15.47 7.32
CA PRO A 464 -10.86 -15.71 6.19
C PRO A 464 -10.33 -16.83 5.29
N LEU A 465 -11.18 -17.82 5.02
CA LEU A 465 -10.86 -18.95 4.16
C LEU A 465 -11.29 -18.67 2.72
N ASN A 466 -10.36 -18.88 1.79
CA ASN A 466 -10.60 -18.85 0.36
C ASN A 466 -11.16 -20.21 -0.07
N ASN A 467 -12.36 -20.20 -0.68
CA ASN A 467 -13.02 -21.41 -1.21
C ASN A 467 -13.20 -22.52 -0.16
N PHE A 468 -13.77 -22.21 1.00
CA PHE A 468 -14.04 -23.18 2.06
C PHE A 468 -14.80 -24.42 1.55
N ILE A 469 -14.30 -25.61 1.94
CA ILE A 469 -14.88 -26.91 1.63
C ILE A 469 -15.28 -27.58 2.95
N PRO A 470 -16.58 -27.78 3.23
CA PRO A 470 -17.05 -28.33 4.51
C PRO A 470 -16.51 -29.72 4.88
N SER A 471 -16.06 -30.51 3.91
CA SER A 471 -15.53 -31.86 4.14
C SER A 471 -14.03 -31.89 4.47
N GLN A 472 -13.36 -30.74 4.50
CA GLN A 472 -11.93 -30.65 4.81
C GLN A 472 -11.70 -30.19 6.24
N TYR A 473 -10.55 -30.58 6.80
CA TYR A 473 -10.07 -30.08 8.08
C TYR A 473 -9.08 -28.95 7.82
N TYR A 474 -9.09 -27.93 8.68
CA TYR A 474 -8.23 -26.77 8.55
C TYR A 474 -7.40 -26.57 9.83
N LYS A 475 -6.14 -26.17 9.67
CA LYS A 475 -5.26 -25.83 10.79
C LYS A 475 -4.38 -24.63 10.44
N CYS A 476 -4.04 -23.85 11.45
CA CYS A 476 -3.10 -22.75 11.33
C CYS A 476 -1.66 -23.22 11.48
N PHE A 477 -0.80 -22.58 10.70
CA PHE A 477 0.64 -22.78 10.72
C PHE A 477 1.34 -21.42 10.68
N GLN A 478 2.53 -21.39 11.27
CA GLN A 478 3.45 -20.27 11.23
C GLN A 478 4.70 -20.68 10.48
N PHE A 479 5.15 -19.82 9.57
CA PHE A 479 6.40 -19.96 8.86
C PHE A 479 7.53 -19.29 9.64
N SER A 480 8.51 -20.08 10.07
CA SER A 480 9.70 -19.59 10.76
C SER A 480 10.92 -20.42 10.37
N SER A 481 12.09 -19.77 10.25
CA SER A 481 13.35 -20.42 9.88
C SER A 481 13.26 -21.29 8.62
N GLY A 482 12.50 -20.82 7.62
CA GLY A 482 12.36 -21.50 6.33
C GLY A 482 11.42 -22.69 6.32
N SER A 483 10.59 -22.91 7.36
CA SER A 483 9.64 -24.03 7.42
C SER A 483 8.32 -23.65 8.10
N TRP A 484 7.24 -24.31 7.69
CA TRP A 484 5.94 -24.23 8.36
C TRP A 484 5.91 -25.15 9.59
N ASN A 485 5.40 -24.62 10.70
CA ASN A 485 5.16 -25.38 11.92
C ASN A 485 3.83 -24.97 12.57
N ASN A 486 3.29 -25.86 13.39
CA ASN A 486 2.10 -25.61 14.22
C ASN A 486 2.40 -25.85 15.71
N ASN A 487 3.68 -25.84 16.09
CA ASN A 487 4.08 -26.02 17.47
C ASN A 487 3.67 -24.76 18.26
N ASN A 488 2.88 -24.93 19.32
CA ASN A 488 2.33 -23.84 20.13
C ASN A 488 1.29 -22.96 19.42
N ILE A 489 0.62 -23.50 18.39
CA ILE A 489 -0.52 -22.87 17.74
C ILE A 489 -1.77 -23.68 18.07
N GLN A 490 -2.80 -23.03 18.60
CA GLN A 490 -4.09 -23.67 18.83
C GLN A 490 -5.05 -23.20 17.75
N SER A 491 -5.56 -24.13 16.95
CA SER A 491 -6.62 -23.85 15.97
C SER A 491 -7.95 -24.27 16.56
N ALA A 492 -9.01 -23.51 16.28
CA ALA A 492 -10.37 -23.94 16.57
C ALA A 492 -10.68 -25.28 15.89
N ASP A 493 -11.52 -26.09 16.53
CA ASP A 493 -11.89 -27.41 16.02
C ASP A 493 -12.78 -27.35 14.77
N TYR A 494 -13.41 -26.20 14.52
CA TYR A 494 -14.33 -25.99 13.41
C TYR A 494 -14.27 -24.56 12.87
N VAL A 495 -14.57 -24.44 11.58
CA VAL A 495 -14.72 -23.17 10.87
C VAL A 495 -16.08 -22.55 11.20
N GLN A 496 -16.09 -21.24 11.43
CA GLN A 496 -17.29 -20.48 11.77
C GLN A 496 -17.67 -19.54 10.63
N ASN A 497 -18.96 -19.27 10.46
CA ASN A 497 -19.44 -18.29 9.48
C ASN A 497 -19.71 -16.96 10.18
N TYR A 498 -18.96 -15.93 9.81
CA TYR A 498 -19.12 -14.56 10.27
C TYR A 498 -19.53 -13.70 9.08
N ASN A 499 -20.75 -13.16 9.11
CA ASN A 499 -21.27 -12.24 8.08
C ASN A 499 -21.14 -12.74 6.63
N GLY A 500 -21.22 -14.06 6.41
CA GLY A 500 -21.08 -14.67 5.07
C GLY A 500 -19.65 -15.07 4.69
N THR A 501 -18.66 -14.78 5.54
CA THR A 501 -17.27 -15.23 5.40
C THR A 501 -17.01 -16.41 6.31
N TYR A 502 -16.41 -17.48 5.79
CA TYR A 502 -15.98 -18.63 6.58
C TYR A 502 -14.60 -18.36 7.15
N GLU A 503 -14.46 -18.43 8.47
CA GLU A 503 -13.24 -18.08 9.19
C GLU A 503 -12.80 -19.20 10.14
N LEU A 504 -11.48 -19.39 10.23
CA LEU A 504 -10.87 -20.24 11.26
C LEU A 504 -10.20 -19.37 12.31
N GLU A 505 -10.58 -19.54 13.57
CA GLU A 505 -9.93 -18.88 14.70
C GLU A 505 -8.68 -19.64 15.14
N CYS A 506 -7.58 -18.92 15.35
CA CYS A 506 -6.32 -19.49 15.79
C CYS A 506 -5.59 -18.60 16.79
N HIS A 507 -5.00 -19.24 17.78
CA HIS A 507 -4.23 -18.61 18.84
C HIS A 507 -2.73 -18.83 18.62
N PHE A 508 -1.94 -17.76 18.75
CA PHE A 508 -0.49 -17.75 18.50
C PHE A 508 0.25 -17.06 19.63
N SER A 509 1.47 -17.53 19.89
CA SER A 509 2.36 -16.98 20.92
C SER A 509 3.62 -16.30 20.35
N SER A 510 3.69 -16.08 19.03
CA SER A 510 4.85 -15.43 18.40
C SER A 510 4.48 -14.68 17.13
N SER A 511 5.34 -13.74 16.73
CA SER A 511 5.25 -13.00 15.47
C SER A 511 5.84 -13.81 14.31
N GLY A 512 5.38 -13.53 13.09
CA GLY A 512 5.81 -14.24 11.90
C GLY A 512 4.76 -14.27 10.80
N ILE A 513 5.03 -15.07 9.77
CA ILE A 513 4.11 -15.26 8.65
C ILE A 513 3.19 -16.44 8.98
N LEU A 514 1.89 -16.22 8.89
CA LEU A 514 0.83 -17.12 9.29
C LEU A 514 -0.01 -17.53 8.07
N GLY A 515 -0.57 -18.74 8.11
CA GLY A 515 -1.52 -19.20 7.10
C GLY A 515 -2.38 -20.36 7.60
N VAL A 516 -3.54 -20.53 6.99
CA VAL A 516 -4.43 -21.69 7.22
C VAL A 516 -4.25 -22.69 6.09
N PHE A 517 -4.16 -23.97 6.46
CA PHE A 517 -3.96 -25.06 5.51
C PHE A 517 -5.04 -26.12 5.69
N ALA A 518 -5.50 -26.67 4.57
CA ALA A 518 -6.27 -27.90 4.53
C ALA A 518 -5.35 -29.05 4.95
N VAL A 519 -5.78 -29.83 5.94
CA VAL A 519 -5.02 -30.94 6.51
C VAL A 519 -5.84 -32.22 6.49
N ASN A 520 -5.14 -33.35 6.64
CA ASN A 520 -5.80 -34.62 6.87
C ASN A 520 -6.59 -34.61 8.20
N PRO A 521 -7.69 -35.38 8.28
CA PRO A 521 -8.43 -35.53 9.53
C PRO A 521 -7.50 -35.97 10.68
N PRO A 522 -7.73 -35.48 11.91
CA PRO A 522 -7.03 -36.02 13.07
C PRO A 522 -7.30 -37.52 13.16
N THR A 523 -6.26 -38.31 13.47
CA THR A 523 -6.44 -39.72 13.77
C THR A 523 -7.36 -39.84 14.99
N PRO A 524 -8.50 -40.55 14.89
CA PRO A 524 -9.37 -40.74 16.05
C PRO A 524 -8.57 -41.36 17.19
N PRO A 525 -8.83 -40.96 18.46
CA PRO A 525 -8.24 -41.68 19.58
C PRO A 525 -8.64 -43.16 19.48
N THR A 526 -7.73 -44.06 19.85
CA THR A 526 -8.05 -45.49 19.95
C THR A 526 -9.15 -45.66 21.00
N TYR A 527 -10.38 -45.84 20.55
CA TYR A 527 -11.47 -46.24 21.42
C TYR A 527 -11.21 -47.67 21.89
N PRO A 528 -11.33 -47.98 23.20
CA PRO A 528 -11.34 -49.36 23.64
C PRO A 528 -12.48 -50.09 22.90
N ALA A 529 -12.27 -51.38 22.60
CA ALA A 529 -13.24 -52.17 21.83
C ALA A 529 -14.61 -52.31 22.52
N TYR A 530 -14.70 -51.91 23.79
CA TYR A 530 -15.89 -51.91 24.62
C TYR A 530 -15.81 -50.74 25.62
N ASN A 531 -16.97 -50.19 25.98
CA ASN A 531 -17.12 -49.23 27.08
C ASN A 531 -17.43 -50.03 28.36
N ASP A 532 -16.57 -49.97 29.37
CA ASP A 532 -16.90 -50.52 30.68
C ASP A 532 -17.79 -49.52 31.44
N VAL A 533 -18.98 -49.95 31.85
CA VAL A 533 -19.87 -49.20 32.74
C VAL A 533 -19.78 -49.83 34.13
N GLU A 534 -19.10 -49.14 35.05
CA GLU A 534 -19.09 -49.53 36.46
C GLU A 534 -20.39 -49.05 37.12
N ILE A 535 -21.24 -49.99 37.52
CA ILE A 535 -22.44 -49.71 38.32
C ILE A 535 -22.14 -50.14 39.75
N SER A 536 -21.92 -49.17 40.63
CA SER A 536 -21.78 -49.40 42.07
C SER A 536 -23.14 -49.31 42.76
N PHE A 537 -23.55 -50.38 43.43
CA PHE A 537 -24.70 -50.35 44.33
C PHE A 537 -24.21 -50.04 45.75
N GLY A 538 -24.63 -48.89 46.29
CA GLY A 538 -24.40 -48.57 47.70
C GLY A 538 -25.24 -49.49 48.59
N LEU A 539 -24.61 -50.04 49.63
CA LEU A 539 -25.30 -50.67 50.77
C LEU A 539 -25.77 -49.60 51.76
#